data_AF-A0A0Q9U2A4-F1
#
_entry.id   AF-A0A0Q9U2A4-F1
#
_cell.length_a   1.000
_cell.length_b   1.000
_cell.length_c   1.000
_cell.angle_alpha   90.00
_cell.angle_beta   90.00
_cell.angle_gamma   90.00
#
_symmetry.space_group_name_H-M   'P 1'
#
loop_
_entity.id
_entity.type
_entity.pdbx_description
1 polymer ?
#
loop_
_entity_poly.entity_id
_entity_poly.type
_entity_poly.pdbx_seq_one_letter_code
_entity_poly.pdbx_strand_id
1 'polypeptide(L)'
;MHAISRTAAFLAGAVIGVSALAATSSASADAGGVPRSDILRAPLQGSQLTDPPLFGLVRGGAPWVISEGTARLRADGDLSVDVEGLIIPTRGDNPLATLSATVVCNGKDLRMTDPVPFSSAGDAVIETHVTLPTRCLAPAVLLNPLSNGGTYIAATGR
;
A
#
# COMPACT_ATOMS: atom_id res chain seq x y z
N MET A 1 -34.49 -62.32 46.34
CA MET A 1 -35.16 -62.92 45.17
C MET A 1 -34.14 -63.06 44.07
N HIS A 2 -34.00 -64.28 43.55
CA HIS A 2 -33.01 -64.69 42.56
C HIS A 2 -33.25 -64.04 41.19
N ALA A 3 -32.18 -63.68 40.48
CA ALA A 3 -32.02 -64.03 39.07
C ALA A 3 -30.54 -63.87 38.65
N ILE A 4 -29.96 -64.99 38.23
CA ILE A 4 -28.62 -65.21 37.72
C ILE A 4 -28.68 -65.27 36.19
N SER A 5 -27.59 -64.86 35.54
CA SER A 5 -27.17 -65.22 34.15
C SER A 5 -27.91 -64.46 33.04
N ARG A 6 -27.25 -63.92 32.01
CA ARG A 6 -26.44 -64.67 31.03
C ARG A 6 -25.27 -63.85 30.46
N THR A 7 -24.11 -64.47 30.50
CA THR A 7 -22.93 -64.16 29.70
C THR A 7 -23.18 -64.44 28.22
N ALA A 8 -22.75 -63.53 27.35
CA ALA A 8 -22.30 -63.85 26.00
C ALA A 8 -21.18 -62.88 25.61
N ALA A 9 -19.96 -63.41 25.51
CA ALA A 9 -18.81 -62.77 24.90
C ALA A 9 -18.95 -62.78 23.36
N PHE A 10 -17.89 -62.33 22.66
CA PHE A 10 -17.69 -62.22 21.19
C PHE A 10 -17.98 -60.79 20.66
N LEU A 11 -17.07 -60.06 20.00
CA LEU A 11 -15.80 -60.37 19.34
C LEU A 11 -14.94 -59.09 19.23
N ALA A 12 -13.65 -59.32 19.06
CA ALA A 12 -12.60 -58.35 18.80
C ALA A 12 -12.86 -57.43 17.59
N GLY A 13 -12.33 -56.21 17.66
CA GLY A 13 -12.27 -55.27 16.54
C GLY A 13 -11.44 -54.05 16.90
N ALA A 14 -10.14 -54.22 17.09
CA ALA A 14 -9.20 -53.12 17.18
C ALA A 14 -8.98 -52.54 15.78
N VAL A 15 -9.30 -51.25 15.58
CA VAL A 15 -8.83 -50.50 14.42
C VAL A 15 -8.19 -49.22 14.94
N ILE A 16 -6.86 -49.23 15.00
CA ILE A 16 -6.02 -48.07 15.29
C ILE A 16 -5.92 -47.28 13.97
N GLY A 17 -6.68 -46.20 13.85
CA GLY A 17 -6.53 -45.25 12.75
C GLY A 17 -5.48 -44.20 13.10
N VAL A 18 -4.22 -44.43 12.72
CA VAL A 18 -3.18 -43.38 12.75
C VAL A 18 -3.37 -42.51 11.50
N SER A 19 -4.02 -41.36 11.65
CA SER A 19 -4.09 -40.34 10.62
C SER A 19 -2.78 -39.53 10.62
N ALA A 20 -1.77 -39.99 9.89
CA ALA A 20 -0.60 -39.17 9.61
C ALA A 20 -0.98 -38.09 8.58
N LEU A 21 -1.33 -36.89 9.06
CA LEU A 21 -1.38 -35.71 8.19
C LEU A 21 0.06 -35.37 7.81
N ALA A 22 0.48 -35.83 6.62
CA ALA A 22 1.66 -35.30 5.96
C ALA A 22 1.38 -33.84 5.58
N ALA A 23 1.84 -32.89 6.41
CA ALA A 23 1.90 -31.49 6.04
C ALA A 23 2.98 -31.35 4.95
N THR A 24 2.57 -31.41 3.68
CA THR A 24 3.44 -31.02 2.57
C THR A 24 3.61 -29.50 2.64
N SER A 25 4.71 -29.05 3.23
CA SER A 25 5.15 -27.67 3.17
C SER A 25 5.45 -27.31 1.72
N SER A 26 4.50 -26.65 1.06
CA SER A 26 4.73 -26.04 -0.26
C SER A 26 5.66 -24.84 -0.08
N ALA A 27 6.97 -25.06 -0.11
CA ALA A 27 7.93 -23.98 -0.28
C ALA A 27 7.86 -23.53 -1.74
N SER A 28 7.21 -22.40 -1.99
CA SER A 28 7.26 -21.73 -3.29
C SER A 28 8.70 -21.32 -3.58
N ALA A 29 9.33 -21.98 -4.55
CA ALA A 29 10.63 -21.55 -5.07
C ALA A 29 10.43 -20.26 -5.87
N ASP A 30 10.96 -19.15 -5.35
CA ASP A 30 11.00 -17.88 -6.07
C ASP A 30 11.95 -18.03 -7.27
N ALA A 31 11.40 -17.97 -8.48
CA ALA A 31 12.16 -18.10 -9.71
C ALA A 31 13.01 -16.83 -9.91
N GLY A 32 14.32 -17.01 -10.13
CA GLY A 32 15.33 -15.95 -10.22
C GLY A 32 15.14 -14.96 -11.37
N GLY A 33 14.22 -14.01 -11.21
CA GLY A 33 14.26 -12.71 -11.89
C GLY A 33 15.22 -11.77 -11.15
N VAL A 34 15.84 -10.83 -11.86
CA VAL A 34 16.56 -9.70 -11.26
C VAL A 34 15.65 -9.10 -10.17
N PRO A 35 16.11 -8.94 -8.91
CA PRO A 35 15.28 -8.31 -7.89
C PRO A 35 14.82 -6.94 -8.40
N ARG A 36 13.52 -6.80 -8.69
CA ARG A 36 12.88 -5.50 -8.86
C ARG A 36 12.85 -4.85 -7.48
N SER A 37 14.00 -4.33 -7.04
CA SER A 37 14.16 -3.79 -5.71
C SER A 37 13.38 -2.48 -5.61
N ASP A 38 12.48 -2.42 -4.64
CA ASP A 38 11.88 -1.16 -4.24
C ASP A 38 12.98 -0.22 -3.76
N ILE A 39 13.01 1.00 -4.30
CA ILE A 39 13.85 2.10 -3.81
C ILE A 39 13.06 3.01 -2.85
N LEU A 40 11.72 2.90 -2.87
CA LEU A 40 10.81 3.50 -1.91
C LEU A 40 9.64 2.56 -1.66
N ARG A 41 9.30 2.38 -0.39
CA ARG A 41 8.01 1.86 0.05
C ARG A 41 7.69 2.53 1.37
N ALA A 42 6.70 3.42 1.36
CA ALA A 42 6.38 4.24 2.52
C ALA A 42 4.88 4.54 2.59
N PRO A 43 4.33 4.69 3.80
CA PRO A 43 2.98 5.19 3.95
C PRO A 43 2.89 6.65 3.50
N LEU A 44 1.68 7.08 3.15
CA LEU A 44 1.34 8.46 2.83
C LEU A 44 0.78 9.16 4.07
N GLN A 45 1.11 10.44 4.22
CA GLN A 45 0.56 11.32 5.25
C GLN A 45 -0.06 12.55 4.60
N GLY A 46 -1.28 12.88 5.00
CA GLY A 46 -1.98 14.09 4.58
C GLY A 46 -1.31 15.35 5.12
N SER A 47 -1.24 16.40 4.31
CA SER A 47 -0.56 17.65 4.67
C SER A 47 -1.32 18.43 5.74
N GLN A 48 -0.59 19.01 6.69
CA GLN A 48 -1.10 19.92 7.71
C GLN A 48 -0.68 21.37 7.43
N LEU A 49 -1.44 22.33 7.97
CA LEU A 49 -1.14 23.76 7.78
C LEU A 49 0.17 24.22 8.45
N THR A 50 0.78 23.40 9.29
CA THR A 50 2.08 23.62 9.91
C THR A 50 3.24 23.06 9.08
N ASP A 51 2.96 22.28 8.04
CA ASP A 51 4.00 21.60 7.30
C ASP A 51 4.83 22.57 6.45
N PRO A 52 6.14 22.35 6.35
CA PRO A 52 7.01 23.17 5.51
C PRO A 52 6.77 22.89 4.02
N PRO A 53 7.25 23.76 3.12
CA PRO A 53 7.43 23.39 1.73
C PRO A 53 8.37 22.18 1.61
N LEU A 54 8.06 21.26 0.69
CA LEU A 54 8.85 20.07 0.41
C LEU A 54 9.35 20.12 -1.02
N PHE A 55 10.67 20.16 -1.22
CA PHE A 55 11.29 20.18 -2.55
C PHE A 55 10.78 21.31 -3.47
N GLY A 56 10.40 22.45 -2.88
CA GLY A 56 9.83 23.59 -3.58
C GLY A 56 8.31 23.57 -3.73
N LEU A 57 7.64 22.46 -3.41
CA LEU A 57 6.19 22.37 -3.39
C LEU A 57 5.64 22.88 -2.06
N VAL A 58 4.66 23.79 -2.12
CA VAL A 58 3.96 24.27 -0.94
C VAL A 58 2.86 23.28 -0.55
N ARG A 59 2.55 23.17 0.73
CA ARG A 59 1.39 22.39 1.18
C ARG A 59 0.07 22.95 0.64
N GLY A 60 -0.97 22.13 0.67
CA GLY A 60 -2.35 22.52 0.38
C GLY A 60 -2.86 23.60 1.35
N GLY A 61 -3.89 24.34 0.91
CA GLY A 61 -4.51 25.42 1.69
C GLY A 61 -5.43 24.96 2.82
N ALA A 62 -5.60 23.66 3.02
CA ALA A 62 -6.41 23.07 4.08
C ALA A 62 -5.67 21.85 4.68
N PRO A 63 -5.97 21.46 5.93
CA PRO A 63 -5.54 20.18 6.46
C PRO A 63 -6.13 19.04 5.64
N TRP A 64 -5.31 18.04 5.33
CA TRP A 64 -5.73 16.79 4.71
C TRP A 64 -5.44 15.65 5.68
N VAL A 65 -6.38 14.71 5.78
CA VAL A 65 -6.21 13.47 6.52
C VAL A 65 -6.41 12.31 5.56
N ILE A 66 -5.70 11.22 5.81
CA ILE A 66 -5.77 10.01 5.00
C ILE A 66 -6.08 8.83 5.92
N SER A 67 -6.96 7.93 5.48
CA SER A 67 -7.27 6.71 6.22
C SER A 67 -6.15 5.69 6.05
N GLU A 68 -5.80 5.41 4.80
CA GLU A 68 -4.69 4.54 4.42
C GLU A 68 -4.09 5.02 3.11
N GLY A 69 -2.77 4.87 2.96
CA GLY A 69 -2.15 5.10 1.68
C GLY A 69 -0.71 4.65 1.67
N THR A 70 -0.25 4.14 0.53
CA THR A 70 1.11 3.65 0.35
C THR A 70 1.62 4.08 -1.02
N ALA A 71 2.85 4.56 -1.08
CA ALA A 71 3.57 4.71 -2.33
C ALA A 71 4.73 3.72 -2.40
N ARG A 72 4.89 3.10 -3.56
CA ARG A 72 5.96 2.17 -3.91
C ARG A 72 6.60 2.64 -5.20
N LEU A 73 7.92 2.81 -5.17
CA LEU A 73 8.72 3.10 -6.36
C LEU A 73 9.82 2.06 -6.48
N ARG A 74 9.88 1.40 -7.63
CA ARG A 74 10.94 0.45 -7.96
C ARG A 74 12.09 1.15 -8.66
N ALA A 75 13.25 0.50 -8.63
CA ALA A 75 14.47 1.01 -9.25
C ALA A 75 14.37 1.23 -10.77
N ASP A 76 13.45 0.53 -11.45
CA ASP A 76 13.19 0.67 -12.88
C ASP A 76 12.27 1.84 -13.23
N GLY A 77 11.54 2.40 -12.27
CA GLY A 77 10.60 3.50 -12.48
C GLY A 77 9.14 3.10 -12.38
N ASP A 78 8.82 1.82 -12.13
CA ASP A 78 7.46 1.41 -11.81
C ASP A 78 7.00 2.09 -10.51
N LEU A 79 5.98 2.94 -10.63
CA LEU A 79 5.33 3.67 -9.54
C LEU A 79 3.93 3.10 -9.32
N SER A 80 3.66 2.72 -8.06
CA SER A 80 2.34 2.33 -7.58
C SER A 80 2.02 3.18 -6.34
N VAL A 81 0.88 3.87 -6.39
CA VAL A 81 0.37 4.67 -5.28
C VAL A 81 -1.09 4.32 -5.06
N ASP A 82 -1.39 3.83 -3.88
CA ASP A 82 -2.74 3.54 -3.41
C ASP A 82 -3.13 4.60 -2.37
N VAL A 83 -4.26 5.26 -2.58
CA VAL A 83 -4.78 6.32 -1.72
C VAL A 83 -6.20 5.96 -1.33
N GLU A 84 -6.47 5.92 -0.03
CA GLU A 84 -7.80 5.66 0.51
C GLU A 84 -8.17 6.71 1.56
N GLY A 85 -9.32 7.34 1.37
CA GLY A 85 -9.87 8.29 2.35
C GLY A 85 -9.05 9.58 2.53
N LEU A 86 -8.33 10.05 1.51
CA LEU A 86 -7.64 11.35 1.56
C LEU A 86 -8.64 12.50 1.40
N ILE A 87 -9.03 13.13 2.50
CA ILE A 87 -10.10 14.14 2.55
C ILE A 87 -9.72 15.38 3.36
N ILE A 88 -10.52 16.43 3.22
CA ILE A 88 -10.50 17.58 4.12
C ILE A 88 -11.44 17.29 5.28
N PRO A 89 -10.94 17.15 6.53
CA PRO A 89 -11.74 16.63 7.64
C PRO A 89 -12.92 17.54 8.01
N THR A 90 -12.78 18.86 7.85
CA THR A 90 -13.86 19.82 8.14
C THR A 90 -14.97 19.81 7.08
N ARG A 91 -14.71 19.25 5.90
CA ARG A 91 -15.68 19.09 4.81
C ARG A 91 -16.30 17.69 4.80
N GLY A 92 -15.54 16.68 5.24
CA GLY A 92 -15.95 15.28 5.30
C GLY A 92 -15.78 14.52 3.99
N ASP A 93 -15.19 15.16 2.97
CA ASP A 93 -15.02 14.63 1.63
C ASP A 93 -13.82 15.28 0.90
N ASN A 94 -13.49 14.74 -0.27
CA ASN A 94 -12.54 15.30 -1.20
C ASN A 94 -13.26 16.19 -2.26
N PRO A 95 -12.93 17.49 -2.38
CA PRO A 95 -13.51 18.38 -3.41
C PRO A 95 -12.83 18.29 -4.78
N LEU A 96 -11.73 17.55 -4.93
CA LEU A 96 -10.88 17.58 -6.11
C LEU A 96 -11.20 16.41 -7.04
N ALA A 97 -11.36 16.69 -8.34
CA ALA A 97 -11.70 15.65 -9.31
C ALA A 97 -10.50 14.78 -9.75
N THR A 98 -9.28 15.29 -9.60
CA THR A 98 -8.06 14.61 -10.08
C THR A 98 -6.90 14.74 -9.11
N LEU A 99 -6.03 13.74 -9.17
CA LEU A 99 -4.81 13.62 -8.38
C LEU A 99 -3.64 13.22 -9.29
N SER A 100 -2.47 13.79 -9.06
CA SER A 100 -1.21 13.35 -9.67
C SER A 100 -0.20 13.03 -8.58
N ALA A 101 0.88 12.34 -8.91
CA ALA A 101 2.02 12.15 -8.03
C ALA A 101 3.27 12.81 -8.61
N THR A 102 4.07 13.46 -7.78
CA THR A 102 5.43 13.90 -8.10
C THR A 102 6.42 13.01 -7.38
N VAL A 103 7.22 12.30 -8.14
CA VAL A 103 8.43 11.60 -7.66
C VAL A 103 9.56 12.61 -7.58
N VAL A 104 10.25 12.63 -6.45
CA VAL A 104 11.45 13.42 -6.23
C VAL A 104 12.63 12.48 -6.07
N CYS A 105 13.67 12.69 -6.86
CA CYS A 105 14.98 12.07 -6.68
C CYS A 105 16.03 13.13 -6.35
N ASN A 106 17.05 12.77 -5.57
CA ASN A 106 18.21 13.63 -5.29
C ASN A 106 17.85 15.02 -4.73
N GLY A 107 16.69 15.13 -4.08
CA GLY A 107 16.16 16.37 -3.50
C GLY A 107 15.70 17.44 -4.49
N LYS A 108 15.77 17.20 -5.81
CA LYS A 108 15.48 18.24 -6.83
C LYS A 108 14.97 17.74 -8.18
N ASP A 109 15.14 16.46 -8.49
CA ASP A 109 14.73 15.90 -9.78
C ASP A 109 13.26 15.48 -9.69
N LEU A 110 12.37 16.40 -10.07
CA LEU A 110 10.92 16.21 -10.00
C LEU A 110 10.40 15.55 -11.28
N ARG A 111 9.58 14.52 -11.14
CA ARG A 111 8.84 13.86 -12.23
C ARG A 111 7.40 13.68 -11.82
N MET A 112 6.50 14.40 -12.49
CA MET A 112 5.06 14.28 -12.23
C MET A 112 4.43 13.26 -13.15
N THR A 113 3.47 12.50 -12.63
CA THR A 113 2.59 11.64 -13.41
C THR A 113 1.48 12.43 -14.08
N ASP A 114 0.85 11.83 -15.08
CA ASP A 114 -0.45 12.29 -15.54
C ASP A 114 -1.50 12.21 -14.41
N PRO A 115 -2.57 13.04 -14.45
CA PRO A 115 -3.65 12.95 -13.49
C PRO A 115 -4.45 11.67 -13.63
N VAL A 116 -4.87 11.14 -12.48
CA VAL A 116 -5.88 10.08 -12.36
C VAL A 116 -7.16 10.62 -11.74
N PRO A 117 -8.30 9.94 -11.93
CA PRO A 117 -9.53 10.25 -11.19
C PRO A 117 -9.32 10.18 -9.68
N PHE A 118 -9.93 11.11 -8.94
CA PHE A 118 -9.88 11.17 -7.49
C PHE A 118 -11.31 11.23 -6.96
N SER A 119 -11.73 10.19 -6.23
CA SER A 119 -13.12 10.04 -5.80
C SER A 119 -13.47 11.08 -4.74
N SER A 120 -14.76 11.40 -4.57
CA SER A 120 -15.22 12.26 -3.47
C SER A 120 -14.96 11.66 -2.08
N ALA A 121 -14.80 10.33 -1.99
CA ALA A 121 -14.41 9.65 -0.76
C ALA A 121 -12.92 9.81 -0.44
N GLY A 122 -12.12 10.34 -1.37
CA GLY A 122 -10.69 10.51 -1.20
C GLY A 122 -9.86 9.32 -1.68
N ASP A 123 -10.35 8.57 -2.67
CA ASP A 123 -9.68 7.38 -3.19
C ASP A 123 -9.09 7.64 -4.57
N ALA A 124 -7.87 7.17 -4.79
CA ALA A 124 -7.19 7.21 -6.08
C ALA A 124 -6.14 6.09 -6.18
N VAL A 125 -5.91 5.61 -7.40
CA VAL A 125 -4.86 4.64 -7.71
C VAL A 125 -4.01 5.20 -8.84
N ILE A 126 -2.70 5.24 -8.65
CA ILE A 126 -1.72 5.63 -9.67
C ILE A 126 -0.80 4.45 -9.93
N GLU A 127 -0.95 3.83 -11.10
CA GLU A 127 -0.05 2.78 -11.60
C GLU A 127 0.55 3.25 -12.93
N THR A 128 1.83 3.59 -12.91
CA THR A 128 2.50 4.12 -14.11
C THR A 128 4.00 3.91 -14.04
N HIS A 129 4.68 4.21 -15.14
CA HIS A 129 6.13 4.20 -15.22
C HIS A 129 6.67 5.63 -15.30
N VAL A 130 7.57 6.00 -14.38
CA VAL A 130 8.24 7.31 -14.37
C VAL A 130 9.69 7.19 -14.83
N THR A 131 10.14 8.10 -15.69
CA THR A 131 11.54 8.14 -16.13
C THR A 131 12.44 8.68 -15.01
N LEU A 132 13.16 7.79 -14.35
CA LEU A 132 14.08 8.13 -13.26
C LEU A 132 15.48 8.53 -13.79
N PRO A 133 16.22 9.40 -13.05
CA PRO A 133 17.65 9.57 -13.29
C PRO A 133 18.41 8.27 -13.00
N THR A 134 19.62 8.12 -13.56
CA THR A 134 20.48 6.94 -13.35
C THR A 134 20.76 6.63 -11.87
N ARG A 135 20.76 7.66 -11.02
CA ARG A 135 20.82 7.52 -9.57
C ARG A 135 19.64 8.29 -8.99
N CYS A 136 18.72 7.59 -8.34
CA CYS A 136 17.63 8.20 -7.57
C CYS A 136 17.89 7.99 -6.08
N LEU A 137 18.56 8.95 -5.45
CA LEU A 137 18.87 8.90 -4.02
C LEU A 137 17.73 9.54 -3.22
N ALA A 138 17.41 8.93 -2.08
CA ALA A 138 16.38 9.37 -1.14
C ALA A 138 15.05 9.74 -1.84
N PRO A 139 14.43 8.79 -2.57
CA PRO A 139 13.18 9.06 -3.25
C PRO A 139 12.07 9.48 -2.28
N ALA A 140 11.22 10.41 -2.73
CA ALA A 140 9.97 10.77 -2.08
C ALA A 140 8.84 10.86 -3.10
N VAL A 141 7.60 10.64 -2.66
CA VAL A 141 6.40 10.82 -3.48
C VAL A 141 5.49 11.85 -2.81
N LEU A 142 5.08 12.86 -3.57
CA LEU A 142 4.15 13.90 -3.14
C LEU A 142 2.89 13.81 -4.00
N LEU A 143 1.71 13.95 -3.40
CA LEU A 143 0.43 13.93 -4.11
C LEU A 143 0.00 15.36 -4.43
N ASN A 144 -0.21 15.63 -5.70
CA ASN A 144 -0.50 16.95 -6.24
C ASN A 144 -1.98 17.08 -6.60
N PRO A 145 -2.69 18.09 -6.07
CA PRO A 145 -4.09 18.32 -6.43
C PRO A 145 -4.18 18.90 -7.84
N LEU A 146 -5.11 18.42 -8.67
CA LEU A 146 -5.44 19.03 -9.97
C LEU A 146 -4.22 19.21 -10.91
N SER A 147 -3.25 18.29 -10.84
CA SER A 147 -1.95 18.38 -11.55
C SER A 147 -1.16 19.67 -11.28
N ASN A 148 -1.35 20.29 -10.12
CA ASN A 148 -0.58 21.46 -9.71
C ASN A 148 0.78 21.04 -9.11
N GLY A 149 1.84 21.12 -9.91
CA GLY A 149 3.21 20.83 -9.48
C GLY A 149 3.87 21.80 -8.52
N GLY A 150 3.17 22.86 -8.13
CA GLY A 150 3.59 23.74 -7.05
C GLY A 150 3.04 23.32 -5.69
N THR A 151 2.12 22.36 -5.61
CA THR A 151 1.40 22.06 -4.37
C THR A 151 1.36 20.56 -4.05
N TYR A 152 1.49 20.21 -2.77
CA TYR A 152 1.24 18.85 -2.28
C TYR A 152 0.11 18.83 -1.24
N ILE A 153 -0.71 17.78 -1.24
CA ILE A 153 -1.77 17.54 -0.23
C ILE A 153 -1.53 16.28 0.60
N ALA A 154 -0.60 15.44 0.17
CA ALA A 154 -0.04 14.35 0.96
C ALA A 154 1.39 14.06 0.49
N ALA A 155 2.18 13.40 1.31
CA ALA A 155 3.53 12.98 0.96
C ALA A 155 3.90 11.68 1.67
N THR A 156 4.86 10.95 1.12
CA THR A 156 5.45 9.80 1.80
C THR A 156 6.20 10.23 3.05
N GLY A 157 5.89 9.61 4.19
CA GLY A 157 6.44 9.98 5.49
C GLY A 157 5.65 9.32 6.62
N ARG A 158 6.01 9.62 7.87
CA ARG A 158 5.26 9.21 9.06
C ARG A 158 5.00 10.44 9.93
#